data_AF-A0A1V4ZK87-F1
#
_entry.id   AF-A0A1V4ZK87-F1
#
_cell.length_a   1.000
_cell.length_b   1.000
_cell.length_c   1.000
_cell.angle_alpha   90.00
_cell.angle_beta   90.00
_cell.angle_gamma   90.00
#
_symmetry.space_group_name_H-M   'P 1'
#
loop_
_entity.id
_entity.type
_entity.pdbx_description
1 polymer ?
#
loop_
_entity_poly.entity_id
_entity_poly.type
_entity_poly.pdbx_seq_one_letter_code
_entity_poly.pdbx_strand_id
1 'polypeptide(L)'
;MNVEINDQTMCAEGHVPKDMRWRIYLSIFTVFAGMAFVVTWLFFYAGDHSFWENLGVLILSFLIFVGVNAAFWVPFGLRHAPMDESWQVPEKKGWASAVIGVGACLFLIVWLLLYADDYSIYQNLAVLLSVLVVGGGLGAAVWGWKNRGRW
;
A
#
# COMPACT_ATOMS: atom_id res chain seq x y z
N MET A 1 42.86 -21.94 24.88
CA MET A 1 42.33 -21.97 23.51
C MET A 1 41.10 -21.07 23.52
N ASN A 2 41.26 -19.82 23.08
CA ASN A 2 40.17 -18.84 23.10
C ASN A 2 39.31 -19.09 21.86
N VAL A 3 38.06 -19.45 22.08
CA VAL A 3 37.08 -19.57 21.02
C VAL A 3 36.64 -18.16 20.69
N GLU A 4 37.11 -17.62 19.56
CA GLU A 4 36.46 -16.48 18.91
C GLU A 4 35.03 -16.90 18.59
N ILE A 5 34.06 -16.30 19.28
CA ILE A 5 32.66 -16.40 18.93
C ILE A 5 32.53 -15.68 17.58
N ASN A 6 32.50 -16.46 16.51
CA ASN A 6 32.27 -15.96 15.16
C ASN A 6 30.81 -15.49 15.08
N ASP A 7 30.61 -14.17 14.98
CA ASP A 7 29.30 -13.52 14.82
C ASP A 7 28.51 -14.07 13.61
N GLN A 8 29.18 -14.74 12.66
CA GLN A 8 28.49 -15.40 11.53
C GLN A 8 27.61 -16.59 11.92
N THR A 9 27.74 -17.11 13.14
CA THR A 9 26.86 -18.19 13.63
C THR A 9 25.44 -17.72 13.96
N MET A 10 25.20 -16.39 14.06
CA MET A 10 23.83 -15.87 14.23
C MET A 10 22.97 -16.02 12.97
N CYS A 11 23.56 -16.23 11.79
CA CYS A 11 22.81 -16.47 10.56
C CYS A 11 22.42 -17.95 10.35
N ALA A 12 22.88 -18.86 11.22
CA ALA A 12 22.72 -20.31 11.05
C ALA A 12 21.56 -20.92 11.85
N GLU A 13 21.02 -20.22 12.86
CA GLU A 13 19.84 -20.67 13.58
C GLU A 13 18.62 -19.88 13.12
N GLY A 14 17.57 -20.58 12.70
CA GLY A 14 16.29 -20.03 12.21
C GLY A 14 15.48 -19.30 13.30
N HIS A 15 16.10 -18.36 14.00
CA HIS A 15 15.48 -17.53 15.00
C HIS A 15 14.65 -16.44 14.33
N VAL A 16 13.35 -16.73 14.19
CA VAL A 16 12.34 -15.73 13.83
C VAL A 16 12.40 -14.58 14.85
N PRO A 17 12.64 -13.32 14.41
CA PRO A 17 12.69 -12.18 15.31
C PRO A 17 11.43 -12.11 16.20
N LYS A 18 11.61 -11.80 17.49
CA LYS A 18 10.48 -11.75 18.45
C LYS A 18 9.39 -10.77 17.99
N ASP A 19 9.77 -9.71 17.30
CA ASP A 19 8.86 -8.71 16.75
C ASP A 19 8.20 -9.13 15.43
N MET A 20 8.51 -10.31 14.88
CA MET A 20 7.85 -10.85 13.68
C MET A 20 6.53 -11.55 14.01
N ARG A 21 6.43 -12.22 15.16
CA ARG A 21 5.25 -13.03 15.53
C ARG A 21 3.95 -12.21 15.61
N TRP A 22 3.98 -11.04 16.24
CA TRP A 22 2.79 -10.21 16.39
C TRP A 22 2.31 -9.59 15.08
N ARG A 23 3.22 -9.32 14.12
CA ARG A 23 2.89 -8.81 12.78
C ARG A 23 2.12 -9.84 11.96
N ILE A 24 2.49 -11.11 12.10
CA ILE A 24 1.77 -12.24 11.48
C ILE A 24 0.33 -12.28 12.02
N TYR A 25 0.15 -12.21 13.34
CA TYR A 25 -1.19 -12.15 13.94
C TYR A 25 -1.98 -10.92 13.48
N LEU A 26 -1.33 -9.77 13.36
CA LEU A 26 -1.96 -8.55 12.84
C LEU A 26 -2.41 -8.71 11.38
N SER A 27 -1.59 -9.29 10.51
CA SER A 27 -1.97 -9.53 9.11
C SER A 27 -3.13 -10.52 9.00
N ILE A 28 -3.11 -11.61 9.78
CA ILE A 28 -4.23 -12.55 9.85
C ILE A 28 -5.51 -11.84 10.33
N PHE A 29 -5.42 -11.10 11.43
CA PHE A 29 -6.55 -10.38 12.01
C PHE A 29 -7.12 -9.35 11.03
N THR A 30 -6.27 -8.54 10.39
CA THR A 30 -6.70 -7.51 9.43
C THR A 30 -7.40 -8.11 8.22
N VAL A 31 -7.00 -9.29 7.74
CA VAL A 31 -7.70 -9.99 6.65
C VAL A 31 -9.09 -10.42 7.09
N PHE A 32 -9.23 -11.04 8.26
CA PHE A 32 -10.54 -11.46 8.77
C PHE A 32 -11.45 -10.27 9.10
N ALA A 33 -10.89 -9.21 9.69
CA ALA A 33 -11.62 -7.96 9.95
C ALA A 33 -12.09 -7.31 8.64
N GLY A 34 -11.22 -7.27 7.62
CA GLY A 34 -11.59 -6.78 6.29
C GLY A 34 -12.69 -7.61 5.64
N MET A 35 -12.61 -8.95 5.73
CA MET A 35 -13.64 -9.85 5.21
C MET A 35 -14.98 -9.65 5.93
N ALA A 36 -14.96 -9.58 7.27
CA ALA A 36 -16.14 -9.33 8.07
C ALA A 36 -16.77 -7.96 7.73
N PHE A 37 -15.95 -6.94 7.52
CA PHE A 37 -16.39 -5.63 7.06
C PHE A 37 -17.07 -5.71 5.69
N VAL A 38 -16.44 -6.34 4.68
CA VAL A 38 -17.00 -6.44 3.32
C VAL A 38 -18.33 -7.19 3.34
N VAL A 39 -18.42 -8.32 4.05
CA VAL A 39 -19.68 -9.07 4.20
C VAL A 39 -20.74 -8.19 4.86
N THR A 40 -20.41 -7.52 5.97
CA THR A 40 -21.35 -6.66 6.68
C THR A 40 -21.83 -5.50 5.81
N TRP A 41 -20.91 -4.85 5.10
CA TRP A 41 -21.22 -3.76 4.19
C TRP A 41 -22.17 -4.21 3.08
N LEU A 42 -21.80 -5.27 2.36
CA LEU A 42 -22.56 -5.75 1.21
C LEU A 42 -23.95 -6.28 1.58
N PHE A 43 -24.09 -6.94 2.75
CA PHE A 43 -25.38 -7.47 3.17
C PHE A 43 -26.32 -6.44 3.79
N PHE A 44 -25.79 -5.51 4.60
CA PHE A 44 -26.63 -4.65 5.44
C PHE A 44 -26.72 -3.20 4.97
N TYR A 45 -25.70 -2.69 4.27
CA TYR A 45 -25.61 -1.26 3.94
C TYR A 45 -25.68 -0.99 2.44
N ALA A 46 -25.17 -1.90 1.61
CA ALA A 46 -25.02 -1.65 0.18
C ALA A 46 -26.33 -1.39 -0.58
N GLY A 47 -27.47 -1.87 -0.06
CA GLY A 47 -28.78 -1.68 -0.69
C GLY A 47 -29.29 -0.24 -0.69
N ASP A 48 -28.85 0.57 0.26
CA ASP A 48 -29.23 2.00 0.37
C ASP A 48 -28.25 2.93 -0.36
N HIS A 49 -27.22 2.35 -0.99
CA HIS A 49 -26.15 3.07 -1.65
C HIS A 49 -26.14 2.82 -3.15
N SER A 50 -25.71 3.83 -3.92
CA SER A 50 -25.56 3.66 -5.36
C SER A 50 -24.41 2.72 -5.71
N PHE A 51 -24.36 2.25 -6.96
CA PHE A 51 -23.26 1.41 -7.43
C PHE A 51 -21.89 2.09 -7.22
N TRP A 52 -21.82 3.40 -7.47
CA TRP A 52 -20.59 4.17 -7.36
C TRP A 52 -20.16 4.38 -5.91
N GLU A 53 -21.11 4.68 -5.02
CA GLU A 53 -20.85 4.81 -3.58
C GLU A 53 -20.32 3.50 -3.00
N ASN A 54 -20.96 2.38 -3.33
CA ASN A 54 -20.52 1.05 -2.93
C ASN A 54 -19.09 0.75 -3.39
N LEU A 55 -18.77 1.08 -4.65
CA LEU A 55 -17.41 0.92 -5.18
C LEU A 55 -16.41 1.81 -4.42
N GLY A 56 -16.78 3.05 -4.10
CA GLY A 56 -15.98 3.97 -3.30
C GLY A 56 -15.65 3.41 -1.91
N VAL A 57 -16.64 2.84 -1.21
CA VAL A 57 -16.44 2.23 0.11
C VAL A 57 -15.55 0.98 0.04
N LEU A 58 -15.70 0.15 -0.99
CA LEU A 58 -14.82 -1.00 -1.18
C LEU A 58 -13.36 -0.57 -1.41
N ILE A 59 -13.12 0.43 -2.25
CA ILE A 59 -11.77 0.98 -2.48
C ILE A 59 -11.20 1.58 -1.19
N LEU A 60 -12.01 2.34 -0.44
CA LEU A 60 -11.59 2.91 0.84
C LEU A 60 -11.20 1.83 1.86
N SER A 61 -12.00 0.77 1.98
CA SER A 61 -11.71 -0.34 2.88
C SER A 61 -10.41 -1.05 2.51
N PHE A 62 -10.15 -1.24 1.22
CA PHE A 62 -8.91 -1.83 0.73
C PHE A 62 -7.71 -0.92 0.98
N LEU A 63 -7.86 0.39 0.78
CA LEU A 63 -6.83 1.37 1.06
C LEU A 63 -6.45 1.38 2.55
N ILE A 64 -7.43 1.29 3.46
CA ILE A 64 -7.20 1.15 4.90
C ILE A 64 -6.47 -0.15 5.20
N PHE A 65 -6.92 -1.28 4.64
CA PHE A 65 -6.30 -2.59 4.84
C PHE A 65 -4.81 -2.59 4.41
N VAL A 66 -4.51 -2.07 3.22
CA VAL A 66 -3.14 -1.94 2.72
C VAL A 66 -2.34 -0.96 3.57
N GLY A 67 -2.92 0.18 3.93
CA GLY A 67 -2.27 1.20 4.75
C GLY A 67 -1.86 0.68 6.13
N VAL A 68 -2.74 -0.05 6.81
CA VAL A 68 -2.47 -0.70 8.10
C VAL A 68 -1.32 -1.71 7.93
N ASN A 69 -1.39 -2.61 6.95
CA ASN A 69 -0.32 -3.60 6.75
C ASN A 69 1.01 -2.93 6.37
N ALA A 70 1.00 -1.95 5.47
CA ALA A 70 2.19 -1.21 5.06
C ALA A 70 2.83 -0.46 6.22
N ALA A 71 2.05 0.21 7.08
CA ALA A 71 2.54 0.95 8.23
C ALA A 71 3.34 0.07 9.20
N PHE A 72 2.96 -1.20 9.34
CA PHE A 72 3.69 -2.14 10.17
C PHE A 72 4.85 -2.80 9.40
N TRP A 73 4.62 -3.34 8.21
CA TRP A 73 5.63 -4.13 7.49
C TRP A 73 6.77 -3.31 6.88
N VAL A 74 6.53 -2.08 6.41
CA VAL A 74 7.57 -1.26 5.77
C VAL A 74 8.72 -0.94 6.72
N PRO A 75 8.49 -0.40 7.95
CA PRO A 75 9.59 -0.15 8.89
C PRO A 75 10.37 -1.41 9.29
N PHE A 76 9.71 -2.57 9.33
CA PHE A 76 10.37 -3.84 9.66
C PHE A 76 11.28 -4.33 8.56
N GLY A 77 10.79 -4.31 7.31
CA GLY A 77 11.58 -4.67 6.14
C GLY A 77 12.81 -3.78 6.01
N LEU A 78 12.68 -2.48 6.27
CA LEU A 78 13.81 -1.55 6.25
C LEU A 78 14.87 -1.83 7.34
N ARG A 79 14.46 -2.35 8.50
CA ARG A 79 15.39 -2.68 9.61
C ARG A 79 16.14 -4.00 9.40
N HIS A 80 15.54 -4.94 8.68
CA HIS A 80 16.07 -6.30 8.48
C HIS A 80 16.53 -6.57 7.04
N ALA A 81 16.60 -5.54 6.20
CA ALA A 81 17.16 -5.67 4.87
C ALA A 81 18.64 -6.08 4.98
N PRO A 82 19.10 -7.12 4.25
CA PRO A 82 20.50 -7.51 4.25
C PRO A 82 21.36 -6.34 3.79
N MET A 83 22.31 -5.92 4.62
CA MET A 83 23.33 -4.96 4.22
C MET A 83 24.45 -5.71 3.51
N ASP A 84 24.23 -6.11 2.26
CA ASP A 84 25.35 -6.43 1.38
C ASP A 84 25.86 -5.12 0.75
N GLU A 85 27.10 -5.11 0.28
CA GLU A 85 27.74 -3.93 -0.33
C GLU A 85 27.01 -3.45 -1.60
N SER A 86 26.16 -4.31 -2.18
CA SER A 86 25.30 -3.99 -3.33
C SER A 86 23.96 -3.33 -2.92
N TRP A 87 23.51 -3.53 -1.68
CA TRP A 87 22.32 -2.89 -1.10
C TRP A 87 22.64 -1.46 -0.66
N GLN A 88 22.64 -0.56 -1.64
CA GLN A 88 22.51 0.86 -1.35
C GLN A 88 21.16 1.08 -0.67
N VAL A 89 21.18 1.42 0.64
CA VAL A 89 19.99 1.89 1.35
C VAL A 89 19.32 2.88 0.42
N PRO A 90 18.07 2.65 -0.04
CA PRO A 90 17.43 3.61 -0.91
C PRO A 90 17.45 4.93 -0.15
N GLU A 91 18.21 5.91 -0.64
CA GLU A 91 18.10 7.29 -0.19
C GLU A 91 16.61 7.59 -0.08
N LYS A 92 16.18 8.34 0.95
CA LYS A 92 14.78 8.67 1.35
C LYS A 92 13.86 9.20 0.22
N LYS A 93 13.80 8.53 -0.93
CA LYS A 93 13.48 9.02 -2.27
C LYS A 93 12.44 8.12 -2.96
N GLY A 94 11.80 7.21 -2.21
CA GLY A 94 10.73 6.33 -2.69
C GLY A 94 9.32 6.75 -2.25
N TRP A 95 9.15 7.83 -1.49
CA TRP A 95 7.85 8.24 -0.96
C TRP A 95 6.97 8.96 -1.99
N ALA A 96 7.57 9.54 -3.05
CA ALA A 96 6.83 10.32 -4.04
C ALA A 96 5.79 9.47 -4.78
N SER A 97 6.14 8.26 -5.21
CA SER A 97 5.17 7.35 -5.86
C SER A 97 4.07 6.89 -4.91
N ALA A 98 4.40 6.65 -3.64
CA ALA A 98 3.42 6.30 -2.63
C ALA A 98 2.44 7.45 -2.38
N VAL A 99 2.91 8.70 -2.28
CA VAL A 99 2.06 9.88 -2.11
C VAL A 99 1.19 10.12 -3.35
N ILE A 100 1.74 9.98 -4.55
CA ILE A 100 0.97 10.08 -5.80
C ILE A 100 -0.12 9.01 -5.84
N GLY A 101 0.22 7.75 -5.53
CA GLY A 101 -0.72 6.64 -5.52
C GLY A 101 -1.83 6.82 -4.49
N VAL A 102 -1.48 7.11 -3.24
CA VAL A 102 -2.46 7.37 -2.16
C VAL A 102 -3.32 8.59 -2.49
N GLY A 103 -2.73 9.68 -2.98
CA GLY A 103 -3.46 10.86 -3.41
C GLY A 103 -4.46 10.58 -4.52
N ALA A 104 -4.06 9.79 -5.53
CA ALA A 104 -4.95 9.35 -6.60
C ALA A 104 -6.10 8.48 -6.08
N CYS A 105 -5.82 7.55 -5.16
CA CYS A 105 -6.86 6.74 -4.51
C CYS A 105 -7.83 7.61 -3.70
N LEU A 106 -7.33 8.55 -2.89
CA LEU A 106 -8.18 9.46 -2.10
C LEU A 106 -9.05 10.34 -2.99
N PHE A 107 -8.50 10.88 -4.07
CA PHE A 107 -9.27 11.62 -5.06
C PHE A 107 -10.40 10.75 -5.65
N LEU A 108 -10.10 9.52 -6.07
CA LEU A 108 -11.11 8.60 -6.60
C LEU A 108 -12.18 8.25 -5.58
N ILE A 109 -11.81 8.03 -4.32
CA ILE A 109 -12.76 7.76 -3.24
C ILE A 109 -13.70 8.96 -3.09
N VAL A 110 -13.17 10.18 -3.00
CA VAL A 110 -13.98 11.40 -2.89
C VAL A 110 -14.88 11.57 -4.11
N TRP A 111 -14.36 11.34 -5.32
CA TRP A 111 -15.15 11.38 -6.56
C TRP A 111 -16.31 10.40 -6.53
N LEU A 112 -16.04 9.13 -6.21
CA LEU A 112 -17.02 8.05 -6.21
C LEU A 112 -18.11 8.26 -5.15
N LEU A 113 -17.75 8.76 -3.97
CA LEU A 113 -18.69 8.93 -2.86
C LEU A 113 -19.56 10.18 -2.97
N LEU A 114 -19.07 11.26 -3.59
CA LEU A 114 -19.75 12.57 -3.53
C LEU A 114 -20.27 13.07 -4.87
N TYR A 115 -19.73 12.59 -5.99
CA TYR A 115 -20.00 13.17 -7.30
C TYR A 115 -20.50 12.15 -8.32
N ALA A 116 -20.00 10.92 -8.30
CA ALA A 116 -20.18 9.97 -9.39
C ALA A 116 -21.65 9.63 -9.74
N ASP A 117 -22.58 9.79 -8.79
CA ASP A 117 -24.00 9.50 -9.04
C ASP A 117 -24.67 10.48 -10.01
N ASP A 118 -24.20 11.73 -10.05
CA ASP A 118 -24.72 12.77 -10.95
C ASP A 118 -24.19 12.63 -12.40
N TYR A 119 -23.27 11.70 -12.64
CA TYR A 119 -22.60 11.52 -13.92
C TYR A 119 -22.94 10.19 -14.58
N SER A 120 -22.95 10.20 -15.91
CA SER A 120 -23.11 8.97 -16.70
C SER A 120 -21.91 8.04 -16.50
N ILE A 121 -22.12 6.75 -16.75
CA ILE A 121 -21.06 5.74 -16.72
C ILE A 121 -19.85 6.11 -17.58
N TYR A 122 -20.06 6.72 -18.76
CA TYR A 122 -18.97 7.16 -19.63
C TYR A 122 -18.16 8.30 -19.04
N GLN A 123 -18.81 9.25 -18.36
CA GLN A 123 -18.14 10.35 -17.68
C GLN A 123 -17.33 9.85 -16.47
N ASN A 124 -17.89 8.93 -15.68
CA ASN A 124 -17.17 8.31 -14.57
C ASN A 124 -15.96 7.50 -15.05
N LEU A 125 -16.09 6.76 -16.16
CA LEU A 125 -14.97 6.07 -16.79
C LEU A 125 -13.91 7.05 -17.29
N ALA A 126 -14.31 8.17 -17.89
CA ALA A 126 -13.37 9.21 -18.32
C ALA A 126 -12.56 9.78 -17.14
N VAL A 127 -13.21 10.02 -15.99
CA VAL A 127 -12.53 10.48 -14.77
C VAL A 127 -11.55 9.41 -14.27
N LEU A 128 -11.97 8.15 -14.21
CA LEU A 128 -11.12 7.05 -13.77
C LEU A 128 -9.87 6.94 -14.64
N LEU A 129 -10.03 6.95 -15.96
CA LEU A 129 -8.91 6.92 -16.91
C LEU A 129 -8.02 8.16 -16.76
N SER A 130 -8.61 9.34 -16.54
CA SER A 130 -7.85 10.58 -16.34
C SER A 130 -6.98 10.50 -15.09
N VAL A 131 -7.49 9.96 -13.98
CA VAL A 131 -6.71 9.77 -12.75
C VAL A 131 -5.55 8.79 -12.97
N LEU A 132 -5.79 7.70 -13.71
CA LEU A 132 -4.73 6.74 -14.03
C LEU A 132 -3.63 7.38 -14.89
N VAL A 133 -4.01 8.17 -15.90
CA VAL A 133 -3.06 8.87 -16.78
C VAL A 133 -2.29 9.94 -16.00
N VAL A 134 -2.97 10.76 -15.20
CA VAL A 134 -2.32 11.82 -14.41
C VAL A 134 -1.42 11.20 -13.34
N GLY A 135 -1.93 10.25 -12.55
CA GLY A 135 -1.15 9.59 -11.50
C GLY A 135 0.04 8.80 -12.07
N GLY A 136 -0.19 8.01 -13.12
CA GLY A 136 0.87 7.26 -13.82
C GLY A 136 1.88 8.18 -14.50
N GLY A 137 1.41 9.24 -15.16
CA GLY A 137 2.24 10.24 -15.80
C GLY A 137 3.12 11.01 -14.81
N LEU A 138 2.56 11.44 -13.67
CA LEU A 138 3.32 12.05 -12.58
C LEU A 138 4.37 11.09 -12.02
N GLY A 139 4.01 9.83 -11.79
CA GLY A 139 4.96 8.80 -11.34
C GLY A 139 6.10 8.59 -12.34
N ALA A 140 5.79 8.48 -13.63
CA ALA A 140 6.76 8.33 -14.70
C ALA A 140 7.66 9.57 -14.84
N ALA A 141 7.10 10.77 -14.70
CA ALA A 141 7.86 12.03 -14.74
C ALA A 141 8.84 12.14 -13.56
N VAL A 142 8.41 11.78 -12.35
CA VAL A 142 9.28 11.75 -11.16
C VAL A 142 10.42 10.75 -11.37
N TRP A 143 10.12 9.56 -11.89
CA TRP A 143 11.13 8.56 -12.21
C TRP A 143 12.10 9.03 -13.31
N GLY A 144 11.57 9.63 -14.38
CA GLY A 144 12.35 10.16 -15.49
C GLY A 144 13.29 11.28 -15.04
N TRP A 145 12.80 12.25 -14.25
CA TRP A 145 13.64 13.31 -13.70
C TRP A 145 14.77 12.76 -12.84
N LYS A 146 14.47 11.78 -11.99
CA LYS A 146 15.46 11.12 -11.13
C LYS A 146 16.61 10.49 -11.93
N ASN A 147 16.34 10.02 -13.14
CA ASN A 147 17.32 9.27 -13.95
C ASN A 147 18.08 10.13 -14.98
N ARG A 148 17.83 11.45 -15.07
CA ARG A 148 18.43 12.33 -16.09
C ARG A 148 19.95 12.52 -16.02
N GLY A 149 20.62 12.16 -14.92
CA GLY A 149 22.08 12.33 -14.74
C GLY A 149 22.90 11.04 -14.84
N ARG A 150 22.34 9.96 -15.40
CA ARG A 150 22.96 8.62 -15.42
C ARG A 150 23.51 8.19 -16.80
N TRP A 151 23.62 9.11 -17.75
CA TRP A 151 24.17 8.90 -19.09
C TRP A 151 25.19 9.98 -19.41
#